data_AF-A0A523Z226-F1
#
_entry.id   AF-A0A523Z226-F1
#
_cell.length_a   1.000
_cell.length_b   1.000
_cell.length_c   1.000
_cell.angle_alpha   90.00
_cell.angle_beta   90.00
_cell.angle_gamma   90.00
#
_symmetry.space_group_name_H-M   'P 1'
#
loop_
_entity.id
_entity.type
_entity.pdbx_description
1 polymer ?
#
loop_
_entity_poly.entity_id
_entity_poly.type
_entity_poly.pdbx_seq_one_letter_code
_entity_poly.pdbx_strand_id
1 'polypeptide(L)'
;MKKHKFKKSGFNISLLFLLIGLVPSCTKTIQYSHEGWNVLVNARREFITIKHDDLGIVLKDIHLNLRKDAELFKLSGWDVKKNKGILTITTTEPEGTQWEFKITKEGVAIKSSAINGIITGIAPASGGRIPARVANQDNGVIYNSIGFVSARNIYNLFDRLTNTLIQFPKGSDLSRNSSNEKLMDVTLPVIEGFEISLIPNYYTEVLGLYKYEPYYPQYEDRHP
;
A
#
# COMPACT_ATOMS: atom_id res chain seq x y z
N MET A 1 -24.14 -11.89 -80.28
CA MET A 1 -22.88 -11.24 -79.83
C MET A 1 -23.12 -9.73 -79.74
N LYS A 2 -22.81 -9.11 -78.58
CA LYS A 2 -23.04 -7.69 -78.17
C LYS A 2 -24.48 -7.38 -77.71
N LYS A 3 -24.76 -6.65 -76.62
CA LYS A 3 -24.04 -6.15 -75.42
C LYS A 3 -25.15 -5.73 -74.45
N HIS A 4 -25.11 -6.20 -73.19
CA HIS A 4 -25.99 -5.72 -72.12
C HIS A 4 -25.75 -4.24 -71.80
N LYS A 5 -26.82 -3.46 -71.57
CA LYS A 5 -26.81 -2.21 -70.80
C LYS A 5 -27.82 -2.36 -69.66
N PHE A 6 -27.32 -2.69 -68.46
CA PHE A 6 -28.09 -2.61 -67.23
C PHE A 6 -28.19 -1.16 -66.77
N LYS A 7 -29.41 -0.71 -66.50
CA LYS A 7 -29.77 0.63 -66.02
C LYS A 7 -29.74 0.60 -64.48
N LYS A 8 -29.01 1.53 -63.87
CA LYS A 8 -28.95 1.76 -62.41
C LYS A 8 -30.31 2.26 -61.88
N SER A 9 -30.77 1.78 -60.73
CA SER A 9 -31.64 2.54 -59.81
C SER A 9 -31.86 1.82 -58.47
N GLY A 10 -31.73 2.55 -57.35
CA GLY A 10 -32.24 2.22 -56.00
C GLY A 10 -31.25 1.45 -55.10
N PHE A 11 -30.54 2.03 -54.12
CA PHE A 11 -31.02 2.54 -52.81
C PHE A 11 -31.59 1.36 -51.97
N ASN A 12 -30.89 0.75 -51.01
CA ASN A 12 -30.42 1.28 -49.73
C ASN A 12 -29.35 0.37 -49.11
N ILE A 13 -28.20 0.94 -48.72
CA ILE A 13 -27.22 0.32 -47.83
C ILE A 13 -27.61 0.75 -46.41
N SER A 14 -28.21 -0.16 -45.63
CA SER A 14 -28.40 0.06 -44.21
C SER A 14 -27.11 -0.33 -43.48
N LEU A 15 -26.20 0.64 -43.36
CA LEU A 15 -24.96 0.49 -42.60
C LEU A 15 -25.30 0.63 -41.11
N LEU A 16 -25.44 -0.50 -40.42
CA LEU A 16 -25.65 -0.55 -38.97
C LEU A 16 -24.32 -0.22 -38.27
N PHE A 17 -24.11 1.05 -37.92
CA PHE A 17 -23.03 1.46 -37.04
C PHE A 17 -23.28 0.92 -35.63
N LEU A 18 -22.72 -0.24 -35.31
CA LEU A 18 -22.61 -0.73 -33.94
C LEU A 18 -21.49 0.07 -33.24
N LEU A 19 -21.82 1.30 -32.85
CA LEU A 19 -21.03 2.10 -31.91
C LEU A 19 -21.15 1.45 -30.53
N ILE A 20 -20.31 0.45 -30.26
CA ILE A 20 -20.06 -0.02 -28.90
C ILE A 20 -19.37 1.16 -28.21
N GLY A 21 -20.17 1.93 -27.46
CA GLY A 21 -19.67 2.95 -26.57
C GLY A 21 -18.70 2.31 -25.59
N LEU A 22 -17.41 2.58 -25.79
CA LEU A 22 -16.41 2.48 -24.74
C LEU A 22 -16.86 3.44 -23.65
N VAL A 23 -17.62 2.96 -22.67
CA VAL A 23 -17.84 3.69 -21.44
C VAL A 23 -16.49 3.69 -20.74
N PRO A 24 -15.81 4.84 -20.58
CA PRO A 24 -14.71 4.90 -19.64
C PRO A 24 -15.34 4.72 -18.27
N SER A 25 -15.32 3.49 -17.76
CA SER A 25 -15.64 3.21 -16.37
C SER A 25 -14.59 3.97 -15.56
N CYS A 26 -14.93 5.20 -15.18
CA CYS A 26 -14.12 6.07 -14.37
C CYS A 26 -13.91 5.33 -13.05
N THR A 27 -12.72 4.75 -12.89
CA THR A 27 -12.33 4.03 -11.69
C THR A 27 -12.35 5.02 -10.52
N LYS A 28 -13.43 5.04 -9.74
CA LYS A 28 -13.56 5.94 -8.61
C LYS A 28 -12.74 5.39 -7.45
N THR A 29 -11.48 5.81 -7.36
CA THR A 29 -10.70 5.64 -6.14
C THR A 29 -11.38 6.41 -5.02
N ILE A 30 -11.67 5.76 -3.90
CA ILE A 30 -12.22 6.40 -2.72
C ILE A 30 -11.05 6.84 -1.85
N GLN A 31 -11.08 8.11 -1.44
CA GLN A 31 -10.02 8.71 -0.64
C GLN A 31 -10.53 9.14 0.73
N TYR A 32 -9.74 8.84 1.75
CA TYR A 32 -9.89 9.38 3.08
C TYR A 32 -8.58 10.05 3.52
N SER A 33 -8.65 11.35 3.81
CA SER A 33 -7.51 12.15 4.23
C SER A 33 -7.81 12.89 5.52
N HIS A 34 -6.85 12.91 6.42
CA HIS A 34 -6.91 13.57 7.73
C HIS A 34 -5.48 13.58 8.32
N GLU A 35 -5.10 14.59 9.12
CA GLU A 35 -3.80 14.63 9.85
C GLU A 35 -2.57 14.29 8.98
N GLY A 36 -2.51 14.82 7.75
CA GLY A 36 -1.41 14.53 6.79
C GLY A 36 -1.43 13.12 6.16
N TRP A 37 -2.28 12.21 6.65
CA TRP A 37 -2.46 10.88 6.11
C TRP A 37 -3.47 10.85 4.98
N ASN A 38 -3.24 9.96 4.02
CA ASN A 38 -4.12 9.71 2.89
C ASN A 38 -4.26 8.19 2.68
N VAL A 39 -5.48 7.67 2.87
CA VAL A 39 -5.85 6.28 2.55
C VAL A 39 -6.65 6.27 1.26
N LEU A 40 -6.10 5.64 0.23
CA LEU A 40 -6.63 5.57 -1.13
C LEU A 40 -7.05 4.13 -1.41
N VAL A 41 -8.33 3.90 -1.72
CA VAL A 41 -8.88 2.56 -1.95
C VAL A 41 -9.41 2.45 -3.37
N ASN A 42 -8.94 1.44 -4.10
CA ASN A 42 -9.47 1.07 -5.39
C ASN A 42 -10.28 -0.22 -5.25
N ALA A 43 -11.59 -0.11 -5.08
CA ALA A 43 -12.48 -1.27 -4.89
C ALA A 43 -12.49 -2.21 -6.11
N ARG A 44 -12.38 -1.66 -7.32
CA ARG A 44 -12.41 -2.47 -8.56
C ARG A 44 -11.14 -3.29 -8.77
N ARG A 45 -9.98 -2.73 -8.41
CA ARG A 45 -8.68 -3.40 -8.51
C ARG A 45 -8.24 -4.05 -7.19
N GLU A 46 -9.05 -3.90 -6.15
CA GLU A 46 -8.92 -4.51 -4.83
C GLU A 46 -7.54 -4.28 -4.20
N PHE A 47 -7.14 -3.02 -4.14
CA PHE A 47 -5.94 -2.62 -3.41
C PHE A 47 -6.10 -1.27 -2.71
N ILE A 48 -5.26 -1.08 -1.69
CA ILE A 48 -5.19 0.15 -0.89
C ILE A 48 -3.79 0.76 -1.05
N THR A 49 -3.70 2.08 -0.90
CA THR A 49 -2.43 2.80 -0.76
C THR A 49 -2.55 3.78 0.40
N ILE A 50 -1.60 3.73 1.32
CA ILE A 50 -1.45 4.63 2.46
C ILE A 50 -0.27 5.55 2.20
N LYS A 51 -0.52 6.85 2.27
CA LYS A 51 0.48 7.91 2.13
C LYS A 51 0.46 8.86 3.32
N HIS A 52 1.58 9.52 3.56
CA HIS A 52 1.67 10.69 4.42
C HIS A 52 2.24 11.85 3.59
N ASP A 53 1.79 13.08 3.82
CA ASP A 53 2.14 14.24 3.00
C ASP A 53 3.67 14.46 2.95
N ASP A 54 4.35 14.34 4.09
CA ASP A 54 5.81 14.55 4.16
C ASP A 54 6.65 13.33 3.72
N LEU A 55 6.11 12.10 3.82
CA LEU A 55 6.85 10.86 3.54
C LEU A 55 6.51 10.24 2.18
N GLY A 56 5.49 10.75 1.50
CA GLY A 56 4.91 10.13 0.32
C GLY A 56 4.27 8.77 0.64
N ILE A 57 4.55 7.74 -0.17
CA ILE A 57 3.98 6.40 0.02
C ILE A 57 4.59 5.76 1.26
N VAL A 58 3.75 5.38 2.23
CA VAL A 58 4.16 4.59 3.40
C VAL A 58 3.98 3.10 3.11
N LEU A 59 2.83 2.73 2.54
CA LEU A 59 2.49 1.35 2.15
C LEU A 59 1.58 1.36 0.92
N LYS A 60 1.86 0.57 -0.10
CA LYS A 60 1.08 0.47 -1.34
C LYS A 60 0.77 -0.98 -1.71
N ASP A 61 -0.06 -1.15 -2.74
CA ASP A 61 -0.47 -2.46 -3.25
C ASP A 61 -0.99 -3.36 -2.11
N ILE A 62 -1.73 -2.74 -1.19
CA ILE A 62 -2.22 -3.37 0.02
C ILE A 62 -3.40 -4.27 -0.32
N HIS A 63 -3.33 -5.53 0.08
CA HIS A 63 -4.39 -6.51 -0.06
C HIS A 63 -4.88 -7.03 1.29
N LEU A 64 -6.17 -7.33 1.34
CA LEU A 64 -6.83 -7.94 2.50
C LEU A 64 -6.86 -9.44 2.30
N ASN A 65 -6.49 -10.20 3.34
CA ASN A 65 -6.39 -11.64 3.27
C ASN A 65 -6.89 -12.27 4.57
N LEU A 66 -7.24 -13.54 4.50
CA LEU A 66 -7.41 -14.42 5.65
C LEU A 66 -6.27 -15.43 5.67
N ARG A 67 -5.70 -15.67 6.85
CA ARG A 67 -4.77 -16.78 7.04
C ARG A 67 -5.52 -18.01 7.55
N LYS A 68 -5.38 -19.12 6.85
CA LYS A 68 -5.82 -20.43 7.33
C LYS A 68 -4.63 -21.37 7.26
N ASP A 69 -4.23 -21.89 8.41
CA ASP A 69 -2.98 -22.64 8.56
C ASP A 69 -1.77 -21.83 8.05
N ALA A 70 -1.04 -22.35 7.07
CA ALA A 70 0.11 -21.70 6.45
C ALA A 70 -0.23 -20.88 5.18
N GLU A 71 -1.49 -20.93 4.73
CA GLU A 71 -1.91 -20.34 3.46
C GLU A 71 -2.62 -18.99 3.67
N LEU A 72 -2.44 -18.09 2.69
CA LEU A 72 -3.13 -16.81 2.62
C LEU A 72 -4.18 -16.85 1.52
N PHE A 73 -5.42 -16.54 1.88
CA PHE A 73 -6.53 -16.43 0.97
C PHE A 73 -6.84 -14.95 0.77
N LYS A 74 -6.59 -14.46 -0.45
CA LYS A 74 -6.89 -13.08 -0.80
C LYS A 74 -8.40 -12.87 -0.83
N LEU A 75 -8.85 -11.79 -0.18
CA LEU A 75 -10.26 -11.41 -0.13
C LEU A 75 -10.63 -10.52 -1.33
N SER A 76 -11.81 -10.75 -1.90
CA SER A 76 -12.34 -10.05 -3.08
C SER A 76 -13.82 -9.66 -2.90
N GLY A 77 -14.37 -8.98 -3.90
CA GLY A 77 -15.74 -8.46 -3.91
C GLY A 77 -15.89 -7.23 -3.01
N TRP A 78 -14.96 -6.29 -3.08
CA TRP A 78 -14.90 -5.15 -2.16
C TRP A 78 -16.05 -4.15 -2.40
N ASP A 79 -16.83 -3.89 -1.35
CA ASP A 79 -17.68 -2.69 -1.22
C ASP A 79 -17.04 -1.74 -0.20
N VAL A 80 -17.04 -0.44 -0.49
CA VAL A 80 -16.29 0.55 0.28
C VAL A 80 -17.19 1.70 0.66
N LYS A 81 -17.26 1.99 1.96
CA LYS A 81 -18.04 3.07 2.54
C LYS A 81 -17.13 3.97 3.39
N LYS A 82 -17.46 5.25 3.42
CA LYS A 82 -16.80 6.24 4.29
C LYS A 82 -17.85 6.86 5.19
N ASN A 83 -17.69 6.73 6.49
CA ASN A 83 -18.62 7.28 7.48
C ASN A 83 -17.86 7.85 8.67
N LYS A 84 -18.16 9.09 9.08
CA LYS A 84 -17.61 9.74 10.29
C LYS A 84 -16.07 9.61 10.45
N GLY A 85 -15.31 9.71 9.35
CA GLY A 85 -13.85 9.59 9.41
C GLY A 85 -13.33 8.16 9.58
N ILE A 86 -14.14 7.16 9.25
CA ILE A 86 -13.72 5.77 9.15
C ILE A 86 -14.02 5.30 7.73
N LEU A 87 -13.03 4.69 7.08
CA LEU A 87 -13.20 3.99 5.83
C LEU A 87 -13.43 2.52 6.14
N THR A 88 -14.57 1.99 5.71
CA THR A 88 -14.97 0.61 5.91
C THR A 88 -14.97 -0.13 4.58
N ILE A 89 -14.31 -1.27 4.52
CA ILE A 89 -14.29 -2.18 3.37
C ILE A 89 -14.98 -3.47 3.79
N THR A 90 -16.00 -3.90 3.04
CA THR A 90 -16.60 -5.22 3.19
C THR A 90 -16.22 -6.10 2.01
N THR A 91 -15.87 -7.36 2.28
CA THR A 91 -15.53 -8.36 1.25
C THR A 91 -16.62 -9.41 1.18
N THR A 92 -16.73 -10.13 0.07
CA THR A 92 -17.73 -11.20 -0.10
C THR A 92 -17.12 -12.58 -0.31
N GLU A 93 -15.90 -12.65 -0.85
CA GLU A 93 -15.23 -13.91 -1.17
C GLU A 93 -13.81 -13.95 -0.58
N PRO A 94 -13.30 -15.13 -0.18
CA PRO A 94 -14.03 -16.40 0.02
C PRO A 94 -15.02 -16.38 1.21
N GLU A 95 -14.90 -15.40 2.10
CA GLU A 95 -15.76 -15.20 3.26
C GLU A 95 -16.09 -13.72 3.43
N GLY A 96 -17.29 -13.44 3.97
CA GLY A 96 -17.74 -12.10 4.28
C GLY A 96 -16.98 -11.50 5.45
N THR A 97 -16.22 -10.42 5.23
CA THR A 97 -15.47 -9.74 6.29
C THR A 97 -15.67 -8.23 6.23
N GLN A 98 -15.38 -7.55 7.34
CA GLN A 98 -15.40 -6.10 7.45
C GLN A 98 -14.05 -5.59 7.96
N TRP A 99 -13.53 -4.56 7.31
CA TRP A 99 -12.25 -3.94 7.65
C TRP A 99 -12.44 -2.45 7.83
N GLU A 100 -11.82 -1.89 8.85
CA GLU A 100 -11.89 -0.46 9.15
C GLU A 100 -10.50 0.17 9.09
N PHE A 101 -10.41 1.30 8.40
CA PHE A 101 -9.23 2.16 8.34
C PHE A 101 -9.60 3.51 8.94
N LYS A 102 -8.97 3.83 10.06
CA LYS A 102 -9.19 5.08 10.79
C LYS A 102 -7.86 5.82 10.90
N ILE A 103 -7.85 7.06 10.46
CA ILE A 103 -6.72 7.95 10.69
C ILE A 103 -6.84 8.52 12.11
N THR A 104 -5.74 8.45 12.87
CA THR A 104 -5.56 9.06 14.19
C THR A 104 -4.57 10.23 14.07
N LYS A 105 -4.10 10.78 15.19
CA LYS A 105 -3.02 11.78 15.16
C LYS A 105 -1.67 11.13 14.95
N GLU A 106 -1.51 9.90 15.41
CA GLU A 106 -0.28 9.14 15.44
C GLU A 106 -0.09 8.29 14.18
N GLY A 107 -1.18 7.92 13.50
CA GLY A 107 -1.11 6.93 12.44
C GLY A 107 -2.41 6.56 11.73
N VAL A 108 -2.37 5.38 11.11
CA VAL A 108 -3.54 4.72 10.50
C VAL A 108 -3.82 3.44 11.28
N ALA A 109 -4.87 3.49 12.10
CA ALA A 109 -5.41 2.34 12.80
C ALA A 109 -6.23 1.45 11.86
N ILE A 110 -5.99 0.15 11.93
CA ILE A 110 -6.62 -0.85 11.08
C ILE A 110 -7.27 -1.92 11.96
N LYS A 111 -8.52 -2.26 11.65
CA LYS A 111 -9.25 -3.35 12.31
C LYS A 111 -9.87 -4.28 11.30
N SER A 112 -10.05 -5.53 11.69
CA SER A 112 -10.76 -6.56 10.94
C SER A 112 -11.80 -7.22 11.83
N SER A 113 -12.94 -7.59 11.25
CA SER A 113 -13.91 -8.46 11.90
C SER A 113 -13.44 -9.92 11.99
N ALA A 114 -12.41 -10.29 11.22
CA ALA A 114 -11.86 -11.64 11.20
C ALA A 114 -10.59 -11.73 12.08
N ILE A 115 -10.58 -12.66 13.04
CA ILE A 115 -9.46 -12.87 13.98
C ILE A 115 -8.15 -13.28 13.29
N ASN A 116 -8.26 -13.90 12.12
CA ASN A 116 -7.16 -14.36 11.29
C ASN A 116 -6.89 -13.43 10.09
N GLY A 117 -7.34 -12.18 10.17
CA GLY A 117 -7.12 -11.16 9.16
C GLY A 117 -5.63 -10.82 8.99
N ILE A 118 -5.14 -10.85 7.76
CA ILE A 118 -3.78 -10.46 7.38
C ILE A 118 -3.85 -9.38 6.30
N ILE A 119 -3.08 -8.31 6.49
CA ILE A 119 -2.77 -7.38 5.41
C ILE A 119 -1.43 -7.77 4.79
N THR A 120 -1.37 -7.78 3.47
CA THR A 120 -0.11 -7.77 2.73
C THR A 120 0.04 -6.46 1.98
N GLY A 121 1.26 -5.99 1.74
CA GLY A 121 1.51 -4.78 0.98
C GLY A 121 2.99 -4.57 0.72
N ILE A 122 3.32 -3.43 0.11
CA ILE A 122 4.68 -3.09 -0.29
C ILE A 122 5.06 -1.73 0.29
N ALA A 123 6.15 -1.69 1.05
CA ALA A 123 6.71 -0.43 1.56
C ALA A 123 7.96 -0.04 0.76
N PRO A 124 8.12 1.24 0.37
CA PRO A 124 9.39 1.73 -0.13
C PRO A 124 10.50 1.53 0.90
N ALA A 125 11.67 1.08 0.48
CA ALA A 125 12.81 0.84 1.37
C ALA A 125 14.16 1.02 0.63
N SER A 126 14.26 2.13 -0.12
CA SER A 126 15.46 2.53 -0.88
C SER A 126 16.52 3.18 0.03
N GLY A 127 17.58 3.75 -0.53
CA GLY A 127 18.63 4.44 0.26
C GLY A 127 18.11 5.57 1.17
N GLY A 128 16.95 6.17 0.86
CA GLY A 128 16.29 7.18 1.70
C GLY A 128 15.46 6.60 2.85
N ARG A 129 15.07 5.32 2.79
CA ARG A 129 14.25 4.65 3.80
C ARG A 129 14.77 3.26 4.13
N ILE A 130 15.33 3.11 5.32
CA ILE A 130 16.07 1.91 5.71
C ILE A 130 15.33 1.14 6.81
N PRO A 131 15.53 -0.18 6.92
CA PRO A 131 15.04 -0.94 8.07
C PRO A 131 15.62 -0.41 9.38
N ALA A 132 14.80 -0.34 10.42
CA ALA A 132 15.20 0.23 11.71
C ALA A 132 14.67 -0.60 12.88
N ARG A 133 15.44 -0.61 13.97
CA ARG A 133 15.02 -1.18 15.25
C ARG A 133 14.82 -0.06 16.26
N VAL A 134 13.85 -0.24 17.13
CA VAL A 134 13.72 0.50 18.39
C VAL A 134 14.37 -0.30 19.51
N ALA A 135 14.66 0.35 20.65
CA ALA A 135 15.39 -0.27 21.76
C ALA A 135 14.78 -1.58 22.25
N ASN A 136 13.45 -1.73 22.24
CA ASN A 136 12.79 -2.97 22.69
C ASN A 136 12.87 -4.14 21.68
N GLN A 137 13.31 -3.88 20.44
CA GLN A 137 13.59 -4.90 19.42
C GLN A 137 15.07 -5.29 19.38
N ASP A 138 15.92 -4.51 20.08
CA ASP A 138 17.32 -4.83 20.21
C ASP A 138 17.48 -6.02 21.15
N ASN A 139 18.29 -6.98 20.71
CA ASN A 139 18.64 -8.18 21.46
C ASN A 139 20.11 -8.15 21.90
N GLY A 140 20.77 -6.99 21.83
CA GLY A 140 22.18 -6.82 22.16
C GLY A 140 23.13 -7.34 21.08
N VAL A 141 22.62 -7.63 19.88
CA VAL A 141 23.42 -8.16 18.76
C VAL A 141 23.49 -7.13 17.64
N ILE A 142 24.72 -6.69 17.36
CA ILE A 142 25.00 -5.81 16.22
C ILE A 142 25.09 -6.65 14.95
N TYR A 143 24.18 -6.39 14.01
CA TYR A 143 24.23 -6.97 12.68
C TYR A 143 24.94 -6.00 11.73
N ASN A 144 26.18 -6.31 11.38
CA ASN A 144 26.91 -5.62 10.32
C ASN A 144 26.62 -6.32 9.00
N SER A 145 25.79 -5.72 8.15
CA SER A 145 25.53 -6.22 6.81
C SER A 145 25.84 -5.14 5.78
N ILE A 146 26.51 -5.54 4.71
CA ILE A 146 26.74 -4.69 3.54
C ILE A 146 25.52 -4.87 2.62
N GLY A 147 24.79 -3.79 2.33
CA GLY A 147 23.63 -3.79 1.43
C GLY A 147 22.26 -3.75 2.11
N PHE A 148 21.23 -4.20 1.38
CA PHE A 148 19.84 -4.15 1.82
C PHE A 148 19.52 -5.23 2.87
N VAL A 149 19.25 -4.80 4.10
CA VAL A 149 18.98 -5.70 5.24
C VAL A 149 17.51 -6.15 5.25
N SER A 150 17.25 -7.38 5.73
CA SER A 150 15.95 -7.83 6.24
C SER A 150 16.18 -8.77 7.44
N ALA A 151 15.31 -8.71 8.45
CA ALA A 151 15.39 -9.62 9.60
C ALA A 151 14.01 -9.76 10.26
N ARG A 152 13.70 -10.96 10.77
CA ARG A 152 12.38 -11.32 11.33
C ARG A 152 11.94 -10.48 12.54
N ASN A 153 12.86 -9.78 13.21
CA ASN A 153 12.56 -8.90 14.35
C ASN A 153 12.59 -7.40 13.99
N ILE A 154 12.80 -7.07 12.71
CA ILE A 154 12.79 -5.70 12.21
C ILE A 154 11.47 -5.47 11.50
N TYR A 155 10.59 -4.73 12.17
CA TYR A 155 9.30 -4.34 11.60
C TYR A 155 9.12 -2.82 11.52
N ASN A 156 10.21 -2.05 11.58
CA ASN A 156 10.13 -0.60 11.39
C ASN A 156 11.01 -0.17 10.22
N LEU A 157 10.64 0.95 9.62
CA LEU A 157 11.47 1.65 8.65
C LEU A 157 11.81 3.03 9.21
N PHE A 158 13.00 3.52 8.94
CA PHE A 158 13.41 4.88 9.25
C PHE A 158 13.58 5.66 7.95
N ASP A 159 12.81 6.72 7.83
CA ASP A 159 12.89 7.67 6.73
C ASP A 159 13.96 8.72 7.06
N ARG A 160 15.08 8.63 6.35
CA ARG A 160 16.28 9.42 6.63
C ARG A 160 16.17 10.86 6.14
N LEU A 161 15.26 11.13 5.20
CA LEU A 161 15.01 12.47 4.67
C LEU A 161 14.22 13.31 5.67
N THR A 162 13.29 12.69 6.37
CA THR A 162 12.34 13.36 7.28
C THR A 162 12.64 13.11 8.76
N ASN A 163 13.73 12.39 9.09
CA ASN A 163 14.04 11.99 10.47
C ASN A 163 12.86 11.30 11.16
N THR A 164 12.12 10.46 10.43
CA THR A 164 10.86 9.90 10.92
C THR A 164 10.93 8.38 10.94
N LEU A 165 10.62 7.79 12.10
CA LEU A 165 10.43 6.34 12.21
C LEU A 165 9.01 5.99 11.80
N ILE A 166 8.87 5.13 10.80
CA ILE A 166 7.62 4.45 10.45
C ILE A 166 7.58 3.15 11.24
N GLN A 167 6.65 3.07 12.17
CA GLN A 167 6.47 1.90 13.01
C GLN A 167 5.30 1.07 12.51
N PHE A 168 5.58 -0.17 12.11
CA PHE A 168 4.52 -1.13 11.83
C PHE A 168 4.13 -1.88 13.11
N PRO A 169 2.91 -2.41 13.18
CA PRO A 169 2.46 -3.35 14.20
C PRO A 169 3.48 -4.38 14.65
N LYS A 170 3.58 -4.63 15.97
CA LYS A 170 4.34 -5.77 16.49
C LYS A 170 3.80 -7.08 15.90
N GLY A 171 4.70 -7.94 15.44
CA GLY A 171 4.34 -9.19 14.75
C GLY A 171 4.22 -9.05 13.24
N SER A 172 4.42 -7.83 12.71
CA SER A 172 4.62 -7.65 11.28
C SER A 172 5.92 -8.27 10.81
N ASP A 173 5.90 -8.78 9.58
CA ASP A 173 7.08 -9.27 8.89
C ASP A 173 7.39 -8.36 7.70
N LEU A 174 8.63 -7.89 7.65
CA LEU A 174 9.17 -7.06 6.57
C LEU A 174 10.33 -7.84 5.94
N SER A 175 10.13 -8.26 4.69
CA SER A 175 11.13 -8.99 3.92
C SER A 175 11.47 -8.25 2.64
N ARG A 176 12.73 -8.35 2.21
CA ARG A 176 13.19 -7.65 1.02
C ARG A 176 12.48 -8.23 -0.19
N ASN A 177 11.88 -7.37 -1.02
CA ASN A 177 11.20 -7.84 -2.21
C ASN A 177 12.21 -8.44 -3.20
N SER A 178 11.93 -9.66 -3.67
CA SER A 178 12.84 -10.45 -4.50
C SER A 178 13.07 -9.88 -5.90
N SER A 179 12.11 -9.11 -6.41
CA SER A 179 12.16 -8.52 -7.74
C SER A 179 12.72 -7.09 -7.73
N ASN A 180 12.68 -6.41 -6.58
CA ASN A 180 13.17 -5.06 -6.42
C ASN A 180 13.65 -4.80 -5.00
N GLU A 181 14.97 -4.78 -4.81
CA GLU A 181 15.61 -4.55 -3.51
C GLU A 181 15.29 -3.17 -2.90
N LYS A 182 14.77 -2.20 -3.66
CA LYS A 182 14.34 -0.90 -3.12
C LYS A 182 12.97 -0.96 -2.43
N LEU A 183 12.36 -2.14 -2.34
CA LEU A 183 11.04 -2.37 -1.75
C LEU A 183 11.10 -3.46 -0.66
N MET A 184 10.18 -3.38 0.29
CA MET A 184 9.90 -4.42 1.27
C MET A 184 8.50 -4.98 1.04
N ASP A 185 8.39 -6.30 1.01
CA ASP A 185 7.11 -6.99 1.19
C ASP A 185 6.77 -6.96 2.68
N VAL A 186 5.56 -6.51 2.97
CA VAL A 186 5.06 -6.27 4.33
C VAL A 186 3.87 -7.19 4.56
N THR A 187 3.91 -7.95 5.66
CA THR A 187 2.79 -8.75 6.14
C THR A 187 2.41 -8.31 7.55
N LEU A 188 1.17 -7.88 7.76
CA LEU A 188 0.65 -7.36 9.02
C LEU A 188 -0.46 -8.28 9.53
N PRO A 189 -0.33 -8.89 10.72
CA PRO A 189 -1.47 -9.48 11.39
C PRO A 189 -2.41 -8.37 11.89
N VAL A 190 -3.68 -8.46 11.52
CA VAL A 190 -4.70 -7.48 11.94
C VAL A 190 -5.55 -8.11 13.04
N ILE A 191 -5.00 -8.10 14.25
CA ILE A 191 -5.76 -8.32 15.49
C ILE A 191 -6.35 -6.96 15.97
N GLU A 192 -7.04 -6.88 17.11
CA GLU A 192 -7.62 -5.60 17.54
C GLU A 192 -6.54 -4.57 17.92
N GLY A 193 -6.70 -3.32 17.47
CA GLY A 193 -5.95 -2.16 17.98
C GLY A 193 -4.60 -1.88 17.30
N PHE A 194 -4.36 -2.37 16.09
CA PHE A 194 -3.09 -2.15 15.39
C PHE A 194 -3.08 -0.88 14.56
N GLU A 195 -1.93 -0.23 14.57
CA GLU A 195 -1.72 1.05 13.92
C GLU A 195 -0.35 1.09 13.26
N ILE A 196 -0.31 1.61 12.03
CA ILE A 196 0.92 2.05 11.40
C ILE A 196 1.13 3.49 11.86
N SER A 197 2.15 3.74 12.65
CA SER A 197 2.40 5.04 13.28
C SER A 197 3.66 5.71 12.77
N LEU A 198 3.72 7.03 12.92
CA LEU A 198 4.91 7.84 12.65
C LEU A 198 5.43 8.42 13.96
N ILE A 199 6.74 8.32 14.15
CA ILE A 199 7.45 8.98 15.23
C ILE A 199 8.43 9.97 14.57
N PRO A 200 8.03 11.25 14.42
CA PRO A 200 8.89 12.26 13.83
C PRO A 200 10.07 12.57 14.76
N ASN A 201 11.09 13.22 14.20
CA ASN A 201 12.29 13.64 14.92
C ASN A 201 12.98 12.52 15.71
N TYR A 202 12.89 11.27 15.23
CA TYR A 202 13.24 10.10 16.02
C TYR A 202 14.69 10.12 16.52
N TYR A 203 15.67 10.46 15.67
CA TYR A 203 17.06 10.49 16.13
C TYR A 203 17.35 11.66 17.06
N THR A 204 16.77 12.82 16.82
CA THR A 204 17.08 14.05 17.56
C THR A 204 16.34 14.13 18.90
N GLU A 205 15.06 13.77 18.92
CA GLU A 205 14.18 13.90 20.09
C GLU A 205 14.03 12.60 20.88
N VAL A 206 13.97 11.44 20.20
CA VAL A 206 13.79 10.14 20.88
C VAL A 206 15.13 9.52 21.29
N LEU A 207 16.14 9.58 20.41
CA LEU A 207 17.48 9.03 20.71
C LEU A 207 18.49 10.05 21.25
N GLY A 208 18.17 11.35 21.23
CA GLY A 208 19.07 12.41 21.71
C GLY A 208 20.33 12.62 20.85
N LEU A 209 20.30 12.20 19.59
CA LEU A 209 21.38 12.41 18.61
C LEU A 209 21.25 13.80 17.98
N TYR A 210 21.52 14.85 18.77
CA TYR A 210 21.31 16.25 18.37
C TYR A 210 22.11 16.71 17.13
N LYS A 211 23.14 15.96 16.74
CA LYS A 211 23.96 16.24 15.54
C LYS A 211 23.49 15.49 14.29
N TYR A 212 22.34 14.81 14.35
CA TYR A 212 21.81 14.14 13.19
C TYR A 212 21.38 15.17 12.14
N GLU A 213 21.90 15.02 10.93
CA GLU A 213 21.47 15.76 9.75
C GLU A 213 20.71 14.80 8.80
N PRO A 214 19.50 15.16 8.35
CA PRO A 214 18.75 14.35 7.41
C PRO A 214 19.56 14.02 6.16
N TYR A 215 19.42 12.78 5.70
CA TYR A 215 20.11 12.32 4.51
C TYR A 215 19.42 12.84 3.26
N TYR A 216 20.15 13.61 2.47
CA TYR A 216 19.79 13.91 1.09
C TYR A 216 20.56 12.97 0.15
N PRO A 217 19.89 12.17 -0.69
CA PRO A 217 20.58 11.34 -1.65
C PRO A 217 21.38 12.23 -2.59
N GLN A 218 22.70 12.16 -2.50
CA GLN A 218 23.56 13.05 -3.28
C GLN A 218 23.59 12.71 -4.77
N TYR A 219 23.06 11.56 -5.19
CA TYR A 219 22.95 11.14 -6.60
C TYR A 219 21.83 10.09 -6.77
N GLU A 220 20.65 10.46 -7.31
CA GLU A 220 19.67 9.44 -7.75
C GLU A 220 20.08 8.80 -9.10
N ASP A 221 20.83 9.53 -9.93
CA ASP A 221 21.13 9.18 -11.33
C ASP A 221 22.60 8.82 -11.63
N ARG A 222 23.44 8.58 -10.60
CA ARG A 222 24.85 8.19 -10.84
C ARG A 222 25.20 6.88 -10.17
N HIS A 223 24.91 5.79 -10.88
CA HIS A 223 25.77 4.62 -10.91
C HIS A 223 26.08 4.29 -12.38
N PRO A 224 27.36 4.18 -12.78
CA PRO A 224 27.76 3.74 -14.12
C PRO A 224 27.36 2.29 -14.40
#